data_AF-A0AAV4NSJ7-F1
#
_entry.id   AF-A0AAV4NSJ7-F1
#
_cell.length_a   1.000
_cell.length_b   1.000
_cell.length_c   1.000
_cell.angle_alpha   90.00
_cell.angle_beta   90.00
_cell.angle_gamma   90.00
#
_symmetry.space_group_name_H-M   'P 1'
#
loop_
_entity.id
_entity.type
_entity.pdbx_description
1 polymer ?
#
loop_
_entity_poly.entity_id
_entity_poly.type
_entity_poly.pdbx_seq_one_letter_code
_entity_poly.pdbx_strand_id
1 'polypeptide(L)'
;MFNSRLEMVNYIHREFLHVLNGVDWMDDRTKGRAREKAENMATYIGYPNELLEEWKVAEIYDGLHLNSTSYFENVRILRKWATDYVLAKLRTPNIKGDWKKRSAAAVVNAFYNSIENSIEFPAGILQGIFFDKDRPNYLNFGAIGFVIGHEITHGFDDRGRQFDKDGNNINWWEPETDSTFKDRAQCIIDQYGNYSVGEVGLQVNGINTQGENIADNGGIKEAFRAYLQWIQDHGAEDFLPGIKYSPTQLFWISAANVWCGKYRPEVLKLRIMTGSHSPAPYR
;
A
#
# COMPACT_ATOMS: atom_id res chain seq x y z
N MET A 1 -7.34 8.27 -22.41
CA MET A 1 -6.20 8.72 -21.56
C MET A 1 -6.35 8.35 -20.07
N PHE A 2 -7.53 7.97 -19.56
CA PHE A 2 -7.70 7.51 -18.16
C PHE A 2 -7.36 6.03 -17.91
N ASN A 3 -7.00 5.26 -18.95
CA ASN A 3 -6.93 3.79 -18.86
C ASN A 3 -5.64 3.23 -18.23
N SER A 4 -4.49 3.91 -18.30
CA SER A 4 -3.21 3.27 -17.94
C SER A 4 -3.04 2.93 -16.45
N ARG A 5 -3.63 3.72 -15.54
CA ARG A 5 -3.53 3.48 -14.09
C ARG A 5 -4.40 2.30 -13.64
N LEU A 6 -5.65 2.28 -14.07
CA LEU A 6 -6.59 1.18 -13.80
C LEU A 6 -6.11 -0.12 -14.45
N GLU A 7 -5.54 -0.02 -15.65
CA GLU A 7 -4.92 -1.14 -16.33
C GLU A 7 -3.77 -1.74 -15.51
N MET A 8 -2.85 -0.92 -14.99
CA MET A 8 -1.74 -1.41 -14.16
C MET A 8 -2.24 -2.12 -12.90
N VAL A 9 -3.24 -1.56 -12.20
CA VAL A 9 -3.85 -2.23 -11.05
C VAL A 9 -4.43 -3.59 -11.45
N ASN A 10 -5.12 -3.67 -12.59
CA ASN A 10 -5.69 -4.92 -13.08
C ASN A 10 -4.61 -5.96 -13.46
N TYR A 11 -3.46 -5.54 -14.00
CA TYR A 11 -2.34 -6.46 -14.25
C TYR A 11 -1.80 -7.05 -12.94
N ILE A 12 -1.58 -6.19 -11.95
CA ILE A 12 -0.98 -6.60 -10.67
C ILE A 12 -1.96 -7.47 -9.88
N HIS A 13 -3.24 -7.11 -9.85
CA HIS A 13 -4.29 -7.90 -9.21
C HIS A 13 -4.43 -9.29 -9.84
N ARG A 14 -4.40 -9.39 -11.18
CA ARG A 14 -4.39 -10.69 -11.87
C ARG A 14 -3.16 -11.51 -11.50
N GLU A 15 -1.98 -10.89 -11.44
CA GLU A 15 -0.77 -11.59 -11.03
C GLU A 15 -0.77 -12.02 -9.57
N PHE A 16 -1.35 -11.23 -8.66
CA PHE A 16 -1.60 -11.66 -7.29
C PHE A 16 -2.44 -12.94 -7.28
N LEU A 17 -3.55 -12.98 -8.03
CA LEU A 17 -4.40 -14.16 -8.14
C LEU A 17 -3.66 -15.37 -8.74
N HIS A 18 -2.79 -15.16 -9.73
CA HIS A 18 -1.95 -16.21 -10.30
C HIS A 18 -0.93 -16.75 -9.29
N VAL A 19 -0.27 -15.86 -8.54
CA VAL A 19 0.65 -16.22 -7.46
C VAL A 19 -0.08 -17.01 -6.39
N LEU A 20 -1.24 -16.53 -5.94
CA LEU A 20 -2.09 -17.18 -4.93
C LEU A 20 -2.53 -18.58 -5.37
N ASN A 21 -2.95 -18.74 -6.63
CA ASN A 21 -3.35 -20.05 -7.14
C ASN A 21 -2.18 -21.05 -7.14
N GLY A 22 -0.97 -20.56 -7.40
CA GLY A 22 0.25 -21.37 -7.52
C GLY A 22 0.96 -21.69 -6.21
N VAL A 23 0.53 -21.17 -5.05
CA VAL A 23 1.19 -21.52 -3.78
C VAL A 23 0.89 -22.96 -3.38
N ASP A 24 1.91 -23.66 -2.91
CA ASP A 24 1.88 -25.08 -2.53
C ASP A 24 1.59 -25.33 -1.04
N TRP A 25 1.59 -24.27 -0.24
CA TRP A 25 1.52 -24.33 1.21
C TRP A 25 0.13 -24.04 1.79
N MET A 26 -0.82 -23.66 0.94
CA MET A 26 -2.19 -23.30 1.33
C MET A 26 -3.15 -24.36 0.84
N ASP A 27 -4.00 -24.86 1.74
CA ASP A 27 -5.09 -25.78 1.41
C ASP A 27 -6.12 -25.14 0.45
N ASP A 28 -6.81 -25.98 -0.33
CA ASP A 28 -7.75 -25.49 -1.36
C ASP A 28 -8.90 -24.64 -0.78
N ARG A 29 -9.36 -24.90 0.45
CA ARG A 29 -10.46 -24.13 1.07
C ARG A 29 -9.98 -22.75 1.48
N THR A 30 -8.79 -22.63 2.07
CA THR A 30 -8.20 -21.33 2.42
C THR A 30 -7.80 -20.56 1.15
N LYS A 31 -7.30 -21.25 0.12
CA LYS A 31 -6.97 -20.66 -1.18
C LYS A 31 -8.21 -20.08 -1.88
N GLY A 32 -9.34 -20.81 -1.86
CA GLY A 32 -10.62 -20.31 -2.36
C GLY A 32 -11.07 -19.03 -1.64
N ARG A 33 -11.02 -19.02 -0.30
CA ARG A 33 -11.37 -17.83 0.50
C ARG A 33 -10.41 -16.64 0.27
N ALA A 34 -9.12 -16.92 0.12
CA ALA A 34 -8.12 -15.89 -0.17
C ALA A 34 -8.37 -15.27 -1.56
N ARG A 35 -8.75 -16.09 -2.53
CA ARG A 35 -9.14 -15.64 -3.88
C ARG A 35 -10.37 -14.74 -3.80
N GLU A 36 -11.42 -15.18 -3.13
CA GLU A 36 -12.63 -14.36 -2.93
C GLU A 36 -12.32 -13.03 -2.27
N LYS A 37 -11.45 -13.02 -1.25
CA LYS A 37 -11.00 -11.78 -0.59
C LYS A 37 -10.30 -10.83 -1.56
N ALA A 38 -9.35 -11.34 -2.35
CA ALA A 38 -8.65 -10.54 -3.34
C ALA A 38 -9.61 -10.00 -4.41
N GLU A 39 -10.50 -10.84 -4.95
CA GLU A 39 -11.49 -10.45 -5.97
C GLU A 39 -12.48 -9.39 -5.45
N ASN A 40 -12.79 -9.38 -4.15
CA ASN A 40 -13.64 -8.37 -3.51
C ASN A 40 -12.88 -7.13 -3.00
N MET A 41 -11.57 -7.04 -3.25
CA MET A 41 -10.77 -5.90 -2.82
C MET A 41 -11.10 -4.66 -3.64
N ALA A 42 -11.62 -3.61 -3.00
CA ALA A 42 -11.97 -2.37 -3.68
C ALA A 42 -10.70 -1.54 -3.97
N THR A 43 -10.67 -0.87 -5.13
CA THR A 43 -9.57 0.02 -5.51
C THR A 43 -10.06 1.46 -5.64
N TYR A 44 -9.38 2.39 -4.96
CA TYR A 44 -9.65 3.82 -5.06
C TYR A 44 -8.40 4.56 -5.55
N ILE A 45 -8.54 5.36 -6.62
CA ILE A 45 -7.41 6.02 -7.28
C ILE A 45 -7.67 7.52 -7.38
N GLY A 46 -6.68 8.32 -6.99
CA GLY A 46 -6.70 9.77 -7.10
C GLY A 46 -7.51 10.41 -5.98
N TYR A 47 -8.79 10.64 -6.26
CA TYR A 47 -9.70 11.34 -5.35
C TYR A 47 -11.15 10.93 -5.63
N PRO A 48 -12.03 10.96 -4.61
CA PRO A 48 -13.46 10.77 -4.82
C PRO A 48 -14.08 11.95 -5.58
N ASN A 49 -14.99 11.66 -6.51
CA ASN A 49 -15.65 12.68 -7.34
C ASN A 49 -16.42 13.72 -6.50
N GLU A 50 -16.89 13.33 -5.31
CA GLU A 50 -17.61 14.21 -4.38
C GLU A 50 -16.76 15.41 -3.91
N LEU A 51 -15.43 15.34 -3.99
CA LEU A 51 -14.58 16.50 -3.72
C LEU A 51 -14.73 17.61 -4.76
N LEU A 52 -15.24 17.31 -5.96
CA LEU A 52 -15.52 18.30 -7.00
C LEU A 52 -16.89 18.98 -6.80
N GLU A 53 -17.69 18.49 -5.85
CA GLU A 53 -19.00 19.05 -5.52
C GLU A 53 -18.87 19.95 -4.29
N GLU A 54 -18.67 21.27 -4.50
CA GLU A 54 -18.39 22.24 -3.44
C GLU A 54 -19.37 22.16 -2.26
N TRP A 55 -20.66 21.94 -2.54
CA TRP A 55 -21.70 21.84 -1.52
C TRP A 55 -21.52 20.64 -0.58
N LYS A 56 -21.06 19.48 -1.08
CA LYS A 56 -20.79 18.29 -0.27
C LYS A 56 -19.61 18.52 0.67
N VAL A 57 -18.61 19.26 0.21
CA VAL A 57 -17.45 19.64 1.02
C VAL A 57 -17.87 20.67 2.08
N ALA A 58 -18.63 21.69 1.68
CA ALA A 58 -19.12 22.73 2.61
C ALA A 58 -19.98 22.14 3.73
N GLU A 59 -20.85 21.17 3.42
CA GLU A 59 -21.72 20.50 4.40
C GLU A 59 -20.93 19.83 5.55
N ILE A 60 -19.74 19.29 5.28
CA ILE A 60 -18.90 18.69 6.32
C ILE A 60 -18.48 19.72 7.36
N TYR A 61 -18.17 20.93 6.91
CA TYR A 61 -17.63 22.01 7.74
C TYR A 61 -18.71 23.01 8.18
N ASP A 62 -19.98 22.67 8.03
CA ASP A 62 -21.06 23.54 8.48
C ASP A 62 -20.95 23.82 9.99
N GLY A 63 -21.15 25.09 10.37
CA GLY A 63 -20.96 25.58 11.74
C GLY A 63 -19.50 25.68 12.22
N LEU A 64 -18.50 25.35 11.40
CA LEU A 64 -17.09 25.55 11.75
C LEU A 64 -16.65 26.99 11.44
N HIS A 65 -16.52 27.80 12.48
CA HIS A 65 -16.06 29.19 12.34
C HIS A 65 -14.63 29.35 12.86
N LEU A 66 -13.74 29.85 12.00
CA LEU A 66 -12.35 30.14 12.33
C LEU A 66 -12.10 31.66 12.29
N ASN A 67 -11.12 32.12 13.07
CA ASN A 67 -10.71 33.51 13.17
C ASN A 67 -9.35 33.72 12.48
N SER A 68 -9.27 34.64 11.53
CA SER A 68 -8.04 34.89 10.75
C SER A 68 -6.85 35.43 11.57
N THR A 69 -7.09 35.93 12.78
CA THR A 69 -6.07 36.56 13.64
C THR A 69 -5.67 35.70 14.85
N SER A 70 -6.41 34.63 15.14
CA SER A 70 -6.28 33.87 16.40
C SER A 70 -5.96 32.39 16.13
N TYR A 71 -4.71 32.11 15.76
CA TYR A 71 -4.26 30.75 15.41
C TYR A 71 -4.48 29.73 16.53
N PHE A 72 -4.12 30.05 17.78
CA PHE A 72 -4.26 29.12 18.89
C PHE A 72 -5.73 28.73 19.14
N GLU A 73 -6.64 29.71 19.08
CA GLU A 73 -8.07 29.43 19.23
C GLU A 73 -8.60 28.58 18.07
N ASN A 74 -8.16 28.83 16.83
CA ASN A 74 -8.53 27.98 15.70
C ASN A 74 -8.09 26.53 15.90
N VAL A 75 -6.88 26.29 16.42
CA VAL A 75 -6.42 24.92 16.73
C VAL A 75 -7.32 24.25 17.77
N ARG A 76 -7.76 24.99 18.80
CA ARG A 76 -8.68 24.49 19.82
C ARG A 76 -10.06 24.17 19.24
N ILE A 77 -10.61 25.07 18.42
CA ILE A 77 -11.89 24.88 17.72
C ILE A 77 -11.84 23.64 16.83
N LEU A 78 -10.79 23.52 15.99
CA LEU A 78 -10.61 22.38 15.09
C LEU A 78 -10.48 21.05 15.84
N ARG A 79 -9.74 21.00 16.95
CA ARG A 79 -9.61 19.78 17.77
C ARG A 79 -10.95 19.34 18.36
N LYS A 80 -11.73 20.30 18.88
CA LYS A 80 -13.07 20.02 19.39
C LYS A 80 -13.98 19.51 18.27
N TRP A 81 -14.05 20.23 17.15
CA TRP A 81 -14.86 19.85 15.99
C TRP A 81 -14.51 18.43 15.50
N ALA A 82 -13.22 18.11 15.35
CA ALA A 82 -12.79 16.80 14.89
C ALA A 82 -13.20 15.67 15.87
N THR A 83 -13.12 15.94 17.17
CA THR A 83 -13.55 14.99 18.21
C THR A 83 -15.06 14.79 18.16
N ASP A 84 -15.84 15.87 18.13
CA ASP A 84 -17.30 15.82 18.05
C ASP A 84 -17.76 15.09 16.78
N TYR A 85 -17.11 15.36 15.63
CA TYR A 85 -17.39 14.71 14.35
C TYR A 85 -17.20 13.18 14.41
N VAL A 86 -16.10 12.70 15.00
CA VAL A 86 -15.84 11.26 15.14
C VAL A 86 -16.79 10.62 16.16
N LEU A 87 -17.03 11.27 17.31
CA LEU A 87 -17.94 10.76 18.33
C LEU A 87 -19.39 10.65 17.83
N ALA A 88 -19.82 11.56 16.96
CA ALA A 88 -21.14 11.50 16.33
C ALA A 88 -21.32 10.23 15.47
N LYS A 89 -20.24 9.56 15.04
CA LYS A 89 -20.31 8.31 14.27
C LYS A 89 -20.53 7.06 15.12
N LEU A 90 -20.44 7.13 16.45
CA LEU A 90 -20.49 5.96 17.33
C LEU A 90 -21.75 5.09 17.15
N ARG A 91 -22.88 5.71 16.84
CA ARG A 91 -24.18 5.03 16.64
C ARG A 91 -24.63 4.98 15.19
N THR A 92 -23.74 5.35 14.26
CA THR A 92 -24.01 5.27 12.82
C THR A 92 -23.32 4.05 12.23
N PRO A 93 -23.93 3.38 11.24
CA PRO A 93 -23.29 2.25 10.57
C PRO A 93 -22.03 2.70 9.82
N ASN A 94 -21.05 1.80 9.75
CA ASN A 94 -19.87 2.00 8.91
C ASN A 94 -20.25 1.81 7.43
N ILE A 95 -20.32 2.90 6.67
CA ILE A 95 -20.57 2.84 5.23
C ILE A 95 -19.24 2.57 4.52
N LYS A 96 -19.13 1.42 3.84
CA LYS A 96 -17.98 1.09 2.99
C LYS A 96 -17.94 2.01 1.78
N GLY A 97 -16.74 2.46 1.41
CA GLY A 97 -16.55 3.37 0.28
C GLY A 97 -17.03 4.79 0.53
N ASP A 98 -17.28 5.18 1.78
CA ASP A 98 -17.59 6.58 2.13
C ASP A 98 -16.44 7.49 1.68
N TRP A 99 -16.74 8.41 0.75
CA TRP A 99 -15.77 9.33 0.17
C TRP A 99 -15.07 10.20 1.21
N LYS A 100 -15.72 10.48 2.35
CA LYS A 100 -15.17 11.34 3.41
C LYS A 100 -13.91 10.75 4.01
N LYS A 101 -13.82 9.42 4.10
CA LYS A 101 -12.65 8.70 4.61
C LYS A 101 -11.46 8.70 3.65
N ARG A 102 -11.73 8.94 2.36
CA ARG A 102 -10.78 8.84 1.24
C ARG A 102 -10.52 10.20 0.59
N SER A 103 -10.83 11.27 1.32
CA SER A 103 -10.78 12.66 0.83
C SER A 103 -9.36 13.26 0.83
N ALA A 104 -8.39 12.58 1.43
CA ALA A 104 -7.01 13.03 1.55
C ALA A 104 -6.20 12.87 0.23
N ALA A 105 -6.67 13.49 -0.85
CA ALA A 105 -6.12 13.36 -2.19
C ALA A 105 -4.68 13.91 -2.34
N ALA A 106 -4.31 14.91 -1.54
CA ALA A 106 -3.01 15.58 -1.59
C ALA A 106 -1.91 14.87 -0.78
N VAL A 107 -2.12 13.61 -0.41
CA VAL A 107 -1.15 12.80 0.34
C VAL A 107 -0.22 12.06 -0.61
N VAL A 108 1.09 12.10 -0.33
CA VAL A 108 2.09 11.28 -1.03
C VAL A 108 2.28 9.99 -0.25
N ASN A 109 1.34 9.06 -0.38
CA ASN A 109 1.39 7.73 0.23
C ASN A 109 0.39 6.78 -0.48
N ALA A 110 0.35 5.52 -0.08
CA ALA A 110 -0.70 4.56 -0.41
C ALA A 110 -1.13 3.79 0.85
N PHE A 111 -2.30 3.16 0.81
CA PHE A 111 -2.86 2.48 1.98
C PHE A 111 -3.72 1.26 1.62
N TYR A 112 -3.63 0.23 2.46
CA TYR A 112 -4.62 -0.83 2.59
C TYR A 112 -5.47 -0.63 3.84
N ASN A 113 -6.79 -0.78 3.70
CA ASN A 113 -7.74 -0.71 4.80
C ASN A 113 -8.40 -2.08 5.01
N SER A 114 -8.07 -2.75 6.11
CA SER A 114 -8.60 -4.09 6.43
C SER A 114 -10.11 -4.13 6.68
N ILE A 115 -10.71 -3.04 7.18
CA ILE A 115 -12.16 -2.98 7.49
C ILE A 115 -12.97 -2.78 6.21
N GLU A 116 -12.41 -2.05 5.24
CA GLU A 116 -13.07 -1.83 3.95
C GLU A 116 -12.66 -2.87 2.89
N ASN A 117 -11.63 -3.68 3.17
CA ASN A 117 -10.94 -4.54 2.20
C ASN A 117 -10.64 -3.73 0.92
N SER A 118 -9.89 -2.64 1.07
CA SER A 118 -9.63 -1.71 -0.02
C SER A 118 -8.21 -1.20 -0.06
N ILE A 119 -7.73 -0.90 -1.27
CA ILE A 119 -6.47 -0.22 -1.53
C ILE A 119 -6.73 1.20 -2.05
N GLU A 120 -5.95 2.15 -1.57
CA GLU A 120 -6.14 3.59 -1.80
C GLU A 120 -4.84 4.23 -2.28
N PHE A 121 -4.90 4.86 -3.45
CA PHE A 121 -3.78 5.60 -4.06
C PHE A 121 -4.18 7.06 -4.27
N PRO A 122 -4.01 7.94 -3.27
CA PRO A 122 -4.25 9.37 -3.40
C PRO A 122 -3.56 9.99 -4.64
N ALA A 123 -4.12 11.07 -5.17
CA ALA A 123 -3.56 11.77 -6.31
C ALA A 123 -2.10 12.22 -6.07
N GLY A 124 -1.74 12.53 -4.83
CA GLY A 124 -0.39 12.95 -4.45
C GLY A 124 0.71 11.92 -4.67
N ILE A 125 0.45 10.61 -4.64
CA ILE A 125 1.49 9.60 -4.97
C ILE A 125 1.59 9.35 -6.49
N LEU A 126 0.57 9.70 -7.26
CA LEU A 126 0.48 9.40 -8.70
C LEU A 126 1.21 10.43 -9.57
N GLN A 127 2.47 10.70 -9.24
CA GLN A 127 3.30 11.70 -9.93
C GLN A 127 4.80 11.33 -9.94
N GLY A 128 5.55 11.99 -10.83
CA GLY A 128 7.01 11.98 -10.86
C GLY A 128 7.62 10.58 -10.98
N ILE A 129 8.46 10.20 -10.01
CA ILE A 129 9.15 8.91 -10.05
C ILE A 129 8.24 7.70 -9.74
N PHE A 130 7.04 7.92 -9.20
CA PHE A 130 6.09 6.84 -8.99
C PHE A 130 5.30 6.53 -10.26
N PHE A 131 4.73 7.56 -10.88
CA PHE A 131 3.92 7.42 -12.09
C PHE A 131 4.04 8.61 -13.02
N ASP A 132 4.23 8.33 -14.30
CA ASP A 132 4.01 9.26 -15.40
C ASP A 132 3.45 8.48 -16.60
N LYS A 133 2.46 9.04 -17.30
CA LYS A 133 1.88 8.39 -18.48
C LYS A 133 2.83 8.38 -19.69
N ASP A 134 3.81 9.29 -19.71
CA ASP A 134 4.73 9.49 -20.83
C ASP A 134 6.11 8.85 -20.58
N ARG A 135 6.28 8.12 -19.47
CA ARG A 135 7.49 7.34 -19.19
C ARG A 135 7.30 5.85 -19.50
N PRO A 136 8.38 5.11 -19.77
CA PRO A 136 8.29 3.67 -20.04
C PRO A 136 7.62 2.88 -18.90
N ASN A 137 6.86 1.86 -19.26
CA ASN A 137 6.08 1.07 -18.31
C ASN A 137 6.95 0.27 -17.34
N TYR A 138 8.13 -0.22 -17.74
CA TYR A 138 9.05 -0.86 -16.79
C TYR A 138 9.39 0.05 -15.59
N LEU A 139 9.48 1.36 -15.78
CA LEU A 139 9.66 2.28 -14.67
C LEU A 139 8.39 2.38 -13.84
N ASN A 140 7.22 2.58 -14.46
CA ASN A 140 5.93 2.67 -13.76
C ASN A 140 5.64 1.41 -12.93
N PHE A 141 5.79 0.22 -13.52
CA PHE A 141 5.64 -1.06 -12.81
C PHE A 141 6.66 -1.21 -11.68
N GLY A 142 7.91 -0.80 -11.89
CA GLY A 142 8.93 -0.84 -10.84
C GLY A 142 8.68 0.12 -9.68
N ALA A 143 7.90 1.19 -9.88
CA ALA A 143 7.61 2.18 -8.85
C ALA A 143 6.16 2.09 -8.36
N ILE A 144 5.18 2.74 -9.00
CA ILE A 144 3.79 2.65 -8.54
C ILE A 144 3.24 1.23 -8.62
N GLY A 145 3.70 0.40 -9.56
CA GLY A 145 3.30 -1.00 -9.63
C GLY A 145 3.76 -1.80 -8.40
N PHE A 146 4.99 -1.57 -7.95
CA PHE A 146 5.47 -2.13 -6.69
C PHE A 146 4.59 -1.68 -5.52
N VAL A 147 4.28 -0.39 -5.40
CA VAL A 147 3.39 0.12 -4.34
C VAL A 147 1.99 -0.51 -4.43
N ILE A 148 1.43 -0.72 -5.63
CA ILE A 148 0.13 -1.37 -5.79
C ILE A 148 0.15 -2.81 -5.27
N GLY A 149 1.16 -3.61 -5.65
CA GLY A 149 1.29 -4.97 -5.16
C GLY A 149 1.53 -5.02 -3.64
N HIS A 150 2.25 -4.03 -3.10
CA HIS A 150 2.48 -3.88 -1.67
C HIS A 150 1.15 -3.72 -0.92
N GLU A 151 0.29 -2.80 -1.35
CA GLU A 151 -1.03 -2.61 -0.72
C GLU A 151 -1.97 -3.81 -0.91
N ILE A 152 -1.91 -4.53 -2.04
CA ILE A 152 -2.67 -5.77 -2.22
C ILE A 152 -2.19 -6.83 -1.22
N THR A 153 -0.87 -6.97 -1.07
CA THR A 153 -0.26 -7.95 -0.17
C THR A 153 -0.59 -7.68 1.29
N HIS A 154 -0.76 -6.41 1.71
CA HIS A 154 -1.25 -6.08 3.06
C HIS A 154 -2.61 -6.71 3.38
N GLY A 155 -3.43 -7.07 2.38
CA GLY A 155 -4.62 -7.88 2.60
C GLY A 155 -4.35 -9.28 3.17
N PHE A 156 -3.11 -9.75 3.11
CA PHE A 156 -2.72 -11.12 3.39
C PHE A 156 -1.45 -11.23 4.26
N ASP A 157 -0.96 -10.10 4.80
CA ASP A 157 0.13 -10.06 5.76
C ASP A 157 -0.29 -10.59 7.15
N ASP A 158 0.56 -10.46 8.17
CA ASP A 158 0.30 -10.95 9.53
C ASP A 158 -0.96 -10.37 10.17
N ARG A 159 -1.39 -9.16 9.78
CA ARG A 159 -2.58 -8.46 10.29
C ARG A 159 -3.76 -8.57 9.35
N GLY A 160 -3.58 -8.23 8.08
CA GLY A 160 -4.64 -8.21 7.09
C GLY A 160 -5.27 -9.58 6.89
N ARG A 161 -4.50 -10.67 7.00
CA ARG A 161 -5.04 -12.04 6.95
C ARG A 161 -6.09 -12.34 8.03
N GLN A 162 -6.11 -11.59 9.14
CA GLN A 162 -7.07 -11.78 10.23
C GLN A 162 -8.46 -11.23 9.89
N PHE A 163 -8.58 -10.51 8.77
CA PHE A 163 -9.84 -9.94 8.28
C PHE A 163 -10.35 -10.72 7.07
N ASP A 164 -11.63 -11.04 7.01
CA ASP A 164 -12.25 -11.70 5.85
C ASP A 164 -12.45 -10.72 4.67
N LYS A 165 -13.09 -11.19 3.59
CA LYS A 165 -13.44 -10.37 2.42
C LYS A 165 -14.36 -9.18 2.74
N ASP A 166 -15.10 -9.28 3.83
CA ASP A 166 -16.06 -8.29 4.30
C ASP A 166 -15.45 -7.35 5.35
N GLY A 167 -14.18 -7.53 5.71
CA GLY A 167 -13.46 -6.70 6.68
C GLY A 167 -13.82 -7.01 8.13
N ASN A 168 -14.34 -8.21 8.40
CA ASN A 168 -14.58 -8.69 9.77
C ASN A 168 -13.34 -9.38 10.31
N ASN A 169 -12.94 -9.08 11.54
CA ASN A 169 -11.86 -9.79 12.23
C ASN A 169 -12.34 -11.18 12.68
N ILE A 170 -12.22 -12.16 11.79
CA ILE A 170 -12.59 -13.55 12.01
C ILE A 170 -11.49 -14.46 11.46
N ASN A 171 -11.24 -15.58 12.12
CA ASN A 171 -10.33 -16.57 11.54
C ASN A 171 -11.04 -17.32 10.40
N TRP A 172 -10.57 -17.11 9.18
CA TRP A 172 -11.06 -17.77 7.96
C TRP A 172 -10.03 -18.72 7.35
N TRP A 173 -8.96 -19.06 8.07
CA TRP A 173 -7.91 -19.98 7.62
C TRP A 173 -8.05 -21.32 8.31
N GLU A 174 -7.73 -22.42 7.61
CA GLU A 174 -7.56 -23.71 8.27
C GLU A 174 -6.29 -23.70 9.15
N PRO A 175 -6.28 -24.43 10.29
CA PRO A 175 -5.18 -24.41 11.24
C PRO A 175 -3.81 -24.76 10.62
N GLU A 176 -3.76 -25.71 9.70
CA GLU A 176 -2.53 -26.14 9.04
C GLU A 176 -1.94 -25.03 8.15
N THR A 177 -2.80 -24.31 7.43
CA THR A 177 -2.40 -23.16 6.61
C THR A 177 -1.95 -22.00 7.51
N ASP A 178 -2.62 -21.74 8.64
CA ASP A 178 -2.21 -20.71 9.60
C ASP A 178 -0.82 -21.01 10.20
N SER A 179 -0.57 -22.28 10.57
CA SER A 179 0.76 -22.71 11.04
C SER A 179 1.82 -22.52 9.97
N THR A 180 1.55 -22.98 8.75
CA THR A 180 2.53 -22.91 7.65
C THR A 180 2.84 -21.47 7.25
N PHE A 181 1.88 -20.55 7.34
CA PHE A 181 2.13 -19.13 7.14
C PHE A 181 3.06 -18.55 8.20
N LYS A 182 2.85 -18.89 9.48
CA LYS A 182 3.75 -18.45 10.55
C LYS A 182 5.17 -18.95 10.33
N ASP A 183 5.32 -20.21 9.92
CA ASP A 183 6.63 -20.79 9.61
C ASP A 183 7.33 -20.07 8.44
N ARG A 184 6.58 -19.70 7.39
CA ARG A 184 7.11 -18.93 6.26
C ARG A 184 7.43 -17.48 6.64
N ALA A 185 6.57 -16.85 7.44
CA ALA A 185 6.80 -15.50 7.97
C ALA A 185 8.06 -15.45 8.87
N GLN A 186 8.36 -16.54 9.59
CA GLN A 186 9.57 -16.65 10.39
C GLN A 186 10.84 -16.47 9.55
N CYS A 187 10.87 -16.96 8.30
CA CYS A 187 11.99 -16.74 7.39
C CYS A 187 12.23 -15.23 7.12
N ILE A 188 11.17 -14.45 6.94
CA ILE A 188 11.25 -12.99 6.76
C ILE A 188 11.70 -12.31 8.06
N ILE A 189 11.17 -12.74 9.20
CA ILE A 189 11.57 -12.22 10.51
C ILE A 189 13.07 -12.45 10.74
N ASP A 190 13.56 -13.66 10.46
CA ASP A 190 14.96 -14.04 10.66
C ASP A 190 15.88 -13.29 9.68
N GLN A 191 15.49 -13.19 8.41
CA GLN A 191 16.25 -12.46 7.39
C GLN A 191 16.43 -11.00 7.80
N TYR A 192 15.33 -10.30 8.07
CA TYR A 192 15.37 -8.87 8.37
C TYR A 192 15.95 -8.61 9.76
N GLY A 193 15.72 -9.50 10.73
CA GLY A 193 16.34 -9.45 12.05
C GLY A 193 17.87 -9.50 12.01
N ASN A 194 18.44 -10.11 10.97
CA ASN A 194 19.90 -10.21 10.80
C ASN A 194 20.53 -8.95 10.14
N TYR A 195 19.74 -7.97 9.72
CA TYR A 195 20.27 -6.73 9.15
C TYR A 195 20.79 -5.78 10.24
N SER A 196 22.10 -5.51 10.19
CA SER A 196 22.77 -4.55 11.06
C SER A 196 22.84 -3.16 10.42
N VAL A 197 22.36 -2.15 11.14
CA VAL A 197 22.37 -0.74 10.77
C VAL A 197 23.57 -0.05 11.42
N GLY A 198 24.70 -0.10 10.72
CA GLY A 198 26.01 0.31 11.24
C GLY A 198 26.06 1.77 11.71
N GLU A 199 25.27 2.67 11.11
CA GLU A 199 25.22 4.09 11.44
C GLU A 199 24.77 4.37 12.88
N VAL A 200 24.00 3.45 13.47
CA VAL A 200 23.47 3.57 14.84
C VAL A 200 23.76 2.36 15.73
N GLY A 201 24.43 1.33 15.19
CA GLY A 201 24.80 0.12 15.93
C GLY A 201 23.60 -0.70 16.41
N LEU A 202 22.51 -0.72 15.64
CA LEU A 202 21.29 -1.46 15.94
C LEU A 202 20.98 -2.50 14.87
N GLN A 203 20.19 -3.52 15.21
CA GLN A 203 19.61 -4.44 14.25
C GLN A 203 18.18 -4.03 13.91
N VAL A 204 17.75 -4.31 12.68
CA VAL A 204 16.34 -4.18 12.30
C VAL A 204 15.51 -5.16 13.12
N ASN A 205 14.34 -4.74 13.59
CA ASN A 205 13.43 -5.64 14.30
C ASN A 205 12.56 -6.40 13.28
N GLY A 206 12.96 -7.63 12.95
CA GLY A 206 12.25 -8.47 11.98
C GLY A 206 10.79 -8.77 12.36
N ILE A 207 10.47 -8.85 13.65
CA ILE A 207 9.09 -9.08 14.13
C ILE A 207 8.22 -7.85 13.89
N ASN A 208 8.71 -6.66 14.31
CA ASN A 208 7.95 -5.42 14.15
C ASN A 208 7.78 -5.03 12.68
N THR A 209 8.72 -5.44 11.83
CA THR A 209 8.73 -5.09 10.40
C THR A 209 8.10 -6.14 9.49
N GLN A 210 7.67 -7.28 10.04
CA GLN A 210 7.26 -8.43 9.24
C GLN A 210 6.14 -8.11 8.23
N GLY A 211 5.11 -7.36 8.61
CA GLY A 211 3.98 -7.06 7.72
C GLY A 211 4.41 -6.25 6.50
N GLU A 212 5.19 -5.19 6.74
CA GLU A 212 5.77 -4.35 5.69
C GLU A 212 6.75 -5.13 4.80
N ASN A 213 7.57 -6.01 5.41
CA ASN A 213 8.53 -6.82 4.65
C ASN A 213 7.82 -7.89 3.80
N ILE A 214 6.73 -8.50 4.31
CA ILE A 214 5.87 -9.40 3.54
C ILE A 214 5.27 -8.63 2.36
N ALA A 215 4.74 -7.43 2.61
CA ALA A 215 4.16 -6.57 1.58
C ALA A 215 5.19 -6.11 0.53
N ASP A 216 6.42 -5.80 0.93
CA ASP A 216 7.51 -5.47 0.01
C ASP A 216 7.85 -6.64 -0.91
N ASN A 217 8.04 -7.84 -0.33
CA ASN A 217 8.43 -9.03 -1.08
C ASN A 217 7.30 -9.52 -2.00
N GLY A 218 6.04 -9.47 -1.55
CA GLY A 218 4.87 -9.78 -2.36
C GLY A 218 4.69 -8.76 -3.49
N GLY A 219 4.69 -7.48 -3.14
CA GLY A 219 4.43 -6.39 -4.07
C GLY A 219 5.43 -6.31 -5.22
N ILE A 220 6.74 -6.43 -4.94
CA ILE A 220 7.74 -6.37 -6.00
C ILE A 220 7.68 -7.59 -6.92
N LYS A 221 7.37 -8.77 -6.36
CA LYS A 221 7.18 -10.02 -7.13
C LYS A 221 5.98 -9.89 -8.06
N GLU A 222 4.86 -9.40 -7.56
CA GLU A 222 3.64 -9.19 -8.35
C GLU A 222 3.84 -8.15 -9.45
N ALA A 223 4.45 -7.02 -9.11
CA ALA A 223 4.74 -5.95 -10.07
C ALA A 223 5.66 -6.41 -11.20
N PHE A 224 6.71 -7.19 -10.89
CA PHE A 224 7.63 -7.70 -11.90
C PHE A 224 6.94 -8.69 -12.84
N ARG A 225 6.15 -9.63 -12.29
CA ARG A 225 5.37 -10.57 -13.11
C ARG A 225 4.33 -9.84 -13.96
N ALA A 226 3.70 -8.81 -13.41
CA ALA A 226 2.70 -8.00 -14.09
C ALA A 226 3.32 -7.27 -15.28
N TYR A 227 4.53 -6.74 -15.11
CA TYR A 227 5.29 -6.15 -16.21
C TYR A 227 5.64 -7.19 -17.30
N LEU A 228 6.08 -8.40 -16.92
CA LEU A 228 6.35 -9.46 -17.88
C LEU A 228 5.10 -9.89 -18.65
N GLN A 229 3.93 -9.94 -18.01
CA GLN A 229 2.66 -10.20 -18.70
C GLN A 229 2.26 -9.04 -19.62
N TRP A 230 2.46 -7.79 -19.18
CA TRP A 230 2.21 -6.62 -20.00
C TRP A 230 3.06 -6.64 -21.28
N ILE A 231 4.34 -7.05 -21.20
CA ILE A 231 5.21 -7.25 -22.37
C ILE A 231 4.68 -8.33 -23.32
N GLN A 232 4.12 -9.42 -22.80
CA GLN A 232 3.52 -10.46 -23.66
C GLN A 232 2.33 -9.92 -24.45
N ASP A 233 1.54 -9.05 -23.83
CA ASP A 233 0.33 -8.49 -24.43
C ASP A 233 0.62 -7.34 -25.41
N HIS A 234 1.65 -6.52 -25.13
CA HIS A 234 1.94 -5.27 -25.84
C HIS A 234 3.24 -5.26 -26.65
N GLY A 235 4.10 -6.26 -26.45
CA GLY A 235 5.46 -6.27 -26.98
C GLY A 235 6.47 -5.59 -26.03
N ALA A 236 7.76 -5.80 -26.32
CA ALA A 236 8.83 -5.19 -25.54
C ALA A 236 8.94 -3.69 -25.81
N GLU A 237 9.18 -2.90 -24.77
CA GLU A 237 9.46 -1.47 -24.89
C GLU A 237 10.91 -1.22 -25.32
N ASP A 238 11.14 -0.07 -25.95
CA ASP A 238 12.48 0.39 -26.33
C ASP A 238 13.36 0.72 -25.12
N PHE A 239 14.67 0.71 -25.35
CA PHE A 239 15.66 1.13 -24.35
C PHE A 239 15.63 2.64 -24.14
N LEU A 240 15.91 3.10 -22.91
CA LEU A 240 16.16 4.53 -22.67
C LEU A 240 17.45 4.96 -23.39
N PRO A 241 17.42 6.09 -24.13
CA PRO A 241 18.61 6.62 -24.77
C PRO A 241 19.66 7.03 -23.73
N GLY A 242 20.92 6.71 -24.00
CA GLY A 242 22.05 7.08 -23.13
C GLY A 242 22.22 6.24 -21.86
N ILE A 243 21.38 5.22 -21.64
CA ILE A 243 21.47 4.34 -20.47
C ILE A 243 21.78 2.90 -20.91
N LYS A 244 22.76 2.26 -20.25
CA LYS A 244 23.24 0.91 -20.59
C LYS A 244 22.54 -0.18 -19.77
N TYR A 245 21.24 -0.08 -19.59
CA TYR A 245 20.43 -1.06 -18.86
C TYR A 245 19.23 -1.50 -19.71
N SER A 246 18.89 -2.79 -19.66
CA SER A 246 17.68 -3.31 -20.29
C SER A 246 16.42 -2.77 -19.61
N PRO A 247 15.26 -2.80 -20.30
CA PRO A 247 13.97 -2.52 -19.68
C PRO A 247 13.73 -3.30 -18.37
N THR A 248 14.07 -4.59 -18.34
CA THR A 248 13.94 -5.42 -17.13
C THR A 248 14.93 -5.04 -16.02
N GLN A 249 16.13 -4.57 -16.33
CA GLN A 249 17.06 -4.03 -15.33
C GLN A 249 16.58 -2.67 -14.81
N LEU A 250 16.02 -1.83 -15.69
CA LEU A 250 15.47 -0.53 -15.34
C LEU A 250 14.23 -0.63 -14.44
N PHE A 251 13.44 -1.70 -14.53
CA PHE A 251 12.42 -2.02 -13.54
C PHE A 251 13.01 -2.07 -12.13
N TRP A 252 14.06 -2.86 -11.91
CA TRP A 252 14.69 -3.02 -10.60
C TRP A 252 15.38 -1.74 -10.11
N ILE A 253 16.01 -1.00 -11.03
CA ILE A 253 16.59 0.31 -10.71
C ILE A 253 15.49 1.31 -10.30
N SER A 254 14.35 1.31 -10.99
CA SER A 254 13.20 2.14 -10.63
C SER A 254 12.66 1.79 -9.24
N ALA A 255 12.52 0.49 -8.95
CA ALA A 255 12.09 -0.01 -7.64
C ALA A 255 13.04 0.40 -6.52
N ALA A 256 14.35 0.29 -6.72
CA ALA A 256 15.32 0.76 -5.73
C ALA A 256 15.30 2.29 -5.55
N ASN A 257 15.06 3.03 -6.63
CA ASN A 257 15.09 4.50 -6.62
C ASN A 257 13.96 5.12 -5.78
N VAL A 258 12.80 4.45 -5.63
CA VAL A 258 11.71 4.99 -4.77
C VAL A 258 12.12 5.06 -3.30
N TRP A 259 13.11 4.26 -2.90
CA TRP A 259 13.65 4.20 -1.54
C TRP A 259 14.90 5.07 -1.34
N CYS A 260 15.39 5.77 -2.36
CA CYS A 260 16.55 6.63 -2.21
C CYS A 260 16.29 7.72 -1.15
N GLY A 261 16.99 7.60 -0.02
CA GLY A 261 16.83 8.52 1.10
C GLY A 261 17.92 8.31 2.14
N LYS A 262 18.11 9.33 2.99
CA LYS A 262 19.02 9.26 4.14
C LYS A 262 18.34 9.81 5.37
N TYR A 263 18.68 9.23 6.51
CA TYR A 263 18.15 9.64 7.81
C TYR A 263 19.26 10.26 8.65
N ARG A 264 18.89 11.23 9.49
CA ARG A 264 19.75 11.64 10.61
C ARG A 264 19.86 10.47 11.60
N PRO A 265 21.01 10.25 12.25
CA PRO A 265 21.20 9.11 13.15
C PRO A 265 20.11 9.00 14.24
N GLU A 266 19.67 10.12 14.81
CA GLU A 266 18.64 10.14 15.85
C GLU A 266 17.27 9.67 15.32
N VAL A 267 16.93 10.08 14.09
CA VAL A 267 15.70 9.66 13.41
C VAL A 267 15.78 8.20 12.98
N LEU A 268 16.93 7.76 12.50
CA LEU A 268 17.16 6.37 12.12
C LEU A 268 16.99 5.43 13.33
N LYS A 269 17.58 5.80 14.47
CA LYS A 269 17.41 5.08 15.73
C LYS A 269 15.94 5.01 16.14
N LEU A 270 15.22 6.13 16.12
CA LEU A 270 13.80 6.15 16.45
C LEU A 270 13.00 5.23 15.50
N ARG A 271 13.23 5.32 14.19
CA ARG A 271 12.55 4.49 13.19
C ARG A 271 12.78 3.00 13.38
N ILE A 272 14.01 2.57 13.70
CA ILE A 272 14.30 1.15 13.96
C ILE A 272 13.58 0.66 15.22
N MET A 273 13.46 1.51 16.23
CA MET A 273 12.85 1.13 17.51
C MET A 273 11.31 1.14 17.47
N THR A 274 10.68 2.04 16.70
CA THR A 274 9.23 2.28 16.76
C THR A 274 8.50 2.11 15.44
N GLY A 275 9.22 2.06 14.31
CA GLY A 275 8.64 1.95 12.98
C GLY A 275 8.19 0.51 12.65
N SER A 276 7.15 0.41 11.83
CA SER A 276 6.76 -0.85 11.17
C SER A 276 7.57 -1.12 9.91
N HIS A 277 8.17 -0.11 9.30
CA HIS A 277 8.89 -0.27 8.04
C HIS A 277 10.39 -0.46 8.28
N SER A 278 10.99 -1.41 7.56
CA SER A 278 12.44 -1.52 7.49
C SER A 278 13.06 -0.23 6.95
N PRO A 279 14.28 0.16 7.37
CA PRO A 279 14.97 1.30 6.78
C PRO A 279 15.16 1.08 5.27
N ALA A 280 15.05 2.16 4.50
CA ALA A 280 15.03 2.14 3.04
C ALA A 280 16.10 1.26 2.35
N PRO A 281 17.38 1.22 2.77
CA PRO A 281 18.38 0.36 2.14
C PRO A 281 18.14 -1.16 2.27
N TYR A 282 17.24 -1.58 3.17
CA TYR A 282 16.89 -2.99 3.40
C TYR A 282 15.53 -3.36 2.81
N ARG A 283 14.82 -2.40 2.21
CA ARG A 283 13.55 -2.60 1.50
C ARG A 283 13.79 -2.89 0.02
#